data_AF-A0A955FFB6-F1
#
_entry.id   AF-A0A955FFB6-F1
#
_cell.length_a   1.000
_cell.length_b   1.000
_cell.length_c   1.000
_cell.angle_alpha   90.00
_cell.angle_beta   90.00
_cell.angle_gamma   90.00
#
_symmetry.space_group_name_H-M   'P 1'
#
loop_
_entity.id
_entity.type
_entity.pdbx_description
1 polymer ?
#
loop_
_entity_poly.entity_id
_entity_poly.type
_entity_poly.pdbx_seq_one_letter_code
_entity_poly.pdbx_strand_id
1 'polypeptide(L)'
;MRLQRRRQTKPKGRFAHLLHILLIAVLPALVYVLVRLEFVAFAFAIILLGKWRMFAVKARHWPANIRSNAVDILVGLSTVVFVSLSHANWLQILWVFLYALWLLFIKPRSTELWVGTQALIAQTMSLVAIFLVWNEASETGLTFAVWTVTYLCARHFLGAFDEAMSRGSAYVWAFFAAALTWLSSHWLLYYKAISQPALILTVIGYSMAAMYYLQHTDRLKKGVRRQFVLLMVAIVLFILVFSDWSGEII
;
A
#
# COMPACT_ATOMS: atom_id res chain seq x y z
N MET A 1 -27.54 -34.14 -11.14
CA MET A 1 -26.69 -33.17 -10.42
C MET A 1 -25.88 -33.88 -9.35
N ARG A 2 -24.56 -34.05 -9.54
CA ARG A 2 -23.68 -34.66 -8.53
C ARG A 2 -23.18 -33.58 -7.57
N LEU A 3 -23.69 -33.61 -6.34
CA LEU A 3 -23.20 -32.79 -5.24
C LEU A 3 -21.70 -33.07 -5.04
N GLN A 4 -20.86 -32.08 -5.31
CA GLN A 4 -19.44 -32.13 -4.97
C GLN A 4 -19.32 -32.17 -3.45
N ARG A 5 -19.01 -33.36 -2.92
CA ARG A 5 -18.67 -33.59 -1.51
C ARG A 5 -17.54 -32.63 -1.14
N ARG A 6 -17.81 -31.69 -0.25
CA ARG A 6 -16.81 -30.77 0.33
C ARG A 6 -15.65 -31.60 0.87
N ARG A 7 -14.50 -31.56 0.21
CA ARG A 7 -13.29 -32.27 0.62
C ARG A 7 -12.83 -31.61 1.93
N GLN A 8 -13.11 -32.25 3.07
CA GLN A 8 -12.58 -31.80 4.36
C GLN A 8 -11.05 -31.83 4.27
N THR A 9 -10.45 -30.64 4.33
CA THR A 9 -9.00 -30.49 4.38
C THR A 9 -8.51 -31.07 5.69
N LYS A 10 -7.68 -32.13 5.63
CA LYS A 10 -7.00 -32.70 6.79
C LYS A 10 -6.33 -31.59 7.62
N PRO A 11 -6.33 -31.68 8.96
CA PRO A 11 -5.59 -30.72 9.78
C PRO A 11 -4.12 -30.76 9.33
N LYS A 12 -3.60 -29.61 8.85
CA LYS A 12 -2.18 -29.46 8.53
C LYS A 12 -1.40 -29.80 9.81
N GLY A 13 -0.47 -30.75 9.74
CA GLY A 13 0.37 -31.10 10.89
C GLY A 13 1.09 -29.87 11.43
N ARG A 14 1.24 -29.76 12.76
CA ARG A 14 1.88 -28.62 13.44
C ARG A 14 3.25 -28.27 12.83
N PHE A 15 4.02 -29.28 12.41
CA PHE A 15 5.30 -29.12 11.74
C PHE A 15 5.21 -28.37 10.41
N ALA A 16 4.23 -28.69 9.55
CA ALA A 16 4.06 -28.02 8.26
C ALA A 16 3.66 -26.54 8.43
N HIS A 17 2.88 -26.23 9.48
CA HIS A 17 2.53 -24.85 9.82
C HIS A 17 3.75 -24.04 10.29
N LEU A 18 4.57 -24.63 11.17
CA LEU A 18 5.82 -24.01 11.61
C LEU A 18 6.79 -23.75 10.45
N LEU A 19 6.98 -24.75 9.57
CA LEU A 19 7.83 -24.61 8.39
C LEU A 19 7.33 -23.48 7.47
N HIS A 20 6.02 -23.37 7.29
CA HIS A 20 5.41 -22.31 6.49
C HIS A 20 5.69 -20.91 7.05
N ILE A 21 5.54 -20.72 8.36
CA ILE A 21 5.84 -19.45 9.03
C ILE A 21 7.32 -19.12 8.87
N LEU A 22 8.20 -20.08 9.15
CA LEU A 22 9.65 -19.88 9.08
C LEU A 22 10.07 -19.46 7.68
N LEU A 23 9.58 -20.17 6.64
CA LEU A 23 9.91 -19.87 5.26
C LEU A 23 9.43 -18.49 4.81
N ILE A 24 8.27 -18.03 5.30
CA ILE A 24 7.78 -16.67 5.01
C ILE A 24 8.63 -15.62 5.75
N ALA A 25 9.03 -15.89 7.00
CA ALA A 25 9.82 -14.98 7.81
C ALA A 25 11.26 -14.78 7.29
N VAL A 26 11.77 -15.70 6.46
CA VAL A 26 13.09 -15.57 5.82
C VAL A 26 13.19 -14.28 5.00
N LEU A 27 12.15 -13.90 4.24
CA LEU A 27 12.22 -12.71 3.38
C LEU A 27 12.38 -11.41 4.19
N PRO A 28 11.55 -11.10 5.20
CA PRO A 28 11.78 -9.98 6.11
C PRO A 28 13.15 -10.02 6.81
N ALA A 29 13.60 -11.20 7.25
CA ALA A 29 14.91 -11.34 7.90
C ALA A 29 16.07 -11.01 6.93
N LEU A 30 15.99 -11.46 5.68
CA LEU A 30 16.98 -11.11 4.66
C LEU A 30 16.97 -9.62 4.33
N VAL A 31 15.81 -8.97 4.28
CA VAL A 31 15.72 -7.51 4.12
C VAL A 31 16.47 -6.80 5.25
N TYR A 32 16.24 -7.22 6.51
CA TYR A 32 16.96 -6.66 7.65
C TYR A 32 18.47 -6.81 7.51
N VAL A 33 18.95 -8.02 7.25
CA VAL A 33 20.39 -8.32 7.12
C VAL A 33 21.01 -7.52 5.98
N LEU A 34 20.38 -7.49 4.80
CA LEU A 34 20.92 -6.76 3.64
C LEU A 34 21.03 -5.27 3.90
N VAL A 35 20.01 -4.66 4.52
CA VAL A 35 20.07 -3.23 4.86
C VAL A 35 21.13 -2.96 5.93
N ARG A 36 21.27 -3.82 6.94
CA ARG A 36 22.32 -3.69 7.97
C ARG A 36 23.75 -3.81 7.42
N LEU A 37 23.91 -4.51 6.31
CA LEU A 37 25.18 -4.66 5.61
C LEU A 37 25.37 -3.59 4.51
N GLU A 38 24.54 -2.55 4.48
CA GLU A 38 24.56 -1.46 3.50
C GLU A 38 24.28 -1.90 2.04
N PHE A 39 23.72 -3.10 1.86
CA PHE A 39 23.34 -3.65 0.56
C PHE A 39 21.88 -3.32 0.20
N VAL A 40 21.48 -2.06 0.32
CA VAL A 40 20.08 -1.60 0.14
C VAL A 40 19.53 -1.95 -1.26
N ALA A 41 20.34 -1.80 -2.31
CA ALA A 41 19.94 -2.18 -3.67
C ALA A 41 19.59 -3.67 -3.79
N PHE A 42 20.33 -4.55 -3.11
CA PHE A 42 20.03 -5.97 -3.07
C PHE A 42 18.78 -6.28 -2.24
N ALA A 43 18.48 -5.48 -1.21
CA ALA A 43 17.23 -5.59 -0.46
C ALA A 43 16.01 -5.27 -1.35
N PHE A 44 16.10 -4.27 -2.24
CA PHE A 44 15.06 -4.05 -3.26
C PHE A 44 14.98 -5.22 -4.25
N ALA A 45 16.13 -5.70 -4.74
CA ALA A 45 16.19 -6.80 -5.69
C ALA A 45 15.55 -8.09 -5.12
N ILE A 46 15.81 -8.44 -3.85
CA ILE A 46 15.26 -9.66 -3.26
C ILE A 46 13.74 -9.60 -3.07
N ILE A 47 13.16 -8.42 -2.82
CA ILE A 47 11.70 -8.23 -2.80
C ILE A 47 11.10 -8.56 -4.17
N LEU A 48 11.71 -8.04 -5.26
CA LEU A 48 11.25 -8.30 -6.63
C LEU A 48 11.48 -9.76 -7.04
N LEU A 49 12.65 -10.33 -6.72
CA LEU A 49 12.98 -11.73 -6.99
C LEU A 49 12.08 -12.70 -6.20
N GLY A 50 11.68 -12.34 -4.99
CA GLY A 50 10.70 -13.10 -4.19
C GLY A 50 9.35 -13.28 -4.90
N LYS A 51 9.09 -12.49 -5.95
CA LYS A 51 7.90 -12.55 -6.79
C LYS A 51 8.10 -13.26 -8.14
N TRP A 52 9.20 -13.98 -8.33
CA TRP A 52 9.52 -14.68 -9.59
C TRP A 52 8.35 -15.49 -10.19
N ARG A 53 7.46 -16.05 -9.34
CA ARG A 53 6.27 -16.81 -9.76
C ARG A 53 5.31 -16.02 -10.66
N MET A 54 5.34 -14.68 -10.64
CA MET A 54 4.55 -13.83 -11.53
C MET A 54 4.93 -14.04 -13.00
N PHE A 55 6.21 -14.32 -13.26
CA PHE A 55 6.77 -14.48 -14.61
C PHE A 55 6.78 -15.94 -15.09
N ALA A 56 6.49 -16.89 -14.20
CA ALA A 56 6.38 -18.32 -14.51
C ALA A 56 5.08 -18.68 -15.29
N VAL A 57 4.61 -17.79 -16.16
CA VAL A 57 3.45 -17.95 -17.04
C VAL A 57 3.75 -17.30 -18.40
N LYS A 58 2.93 -17.58 -19.43
CA LYS A 58 3.06 -16.94 -20.75
C LYS A 58 3.07 -15.41 -20.63
N ALA A 59 3.98 -14.75 -21.38
CA ALA A 59 4.23 -13.30 -21.32
C ALA A 59 2.96 -12.43 -21.40
N ARG A 60 1.97 -12.82 -22.20
CA ARG A 60 0.68 -12.10 -22.31
C ARG A 60 -0.08 -11.93 -20.98
N HIS A 61 0.16 -12.80 -19.99
CA HIS A 61 -0.50 -12.72 -18.68
C HIS A 61 0.33 -11.95 -17.64
N TRP A 62 1.57 -11.54 -17.96
CA TRP A 62 2.42 -10.80 -17.02
C TRP A 62 1.77 -9.52 -16.50
N PRO A 63 1.14 -8.66 -17.32
CA PRO A 63 0.50 -7.45 -16.80
C PRO A 63 -0.60 -7.74 -15.77
N ALA A 64 -1.34 -8.83 -15.93
CA ALA A 64 -2.35 -9.24 -14.97
C ALA A 64 -1.71 -9.72 -13.65
N ASN A 65 -0.67 -10.55 -13.74
CA ASN A 65 0.05 -11.06 -12.58
C ASN A 65 0.80 -9.98 -11.80
N ILE A 66 1.40 -9.02 -12.49
CA ILE A 66 2.06 -7.86 -11.86
C ILE A 66 1.02 -7.06 -11.09
N ARG A 67 -0.12 -6.73 -11.71
CA ARG A 67 -1.20 -5.99 -11.03
C ARG A 67 -1.75 -6.73 -9.81
N SER A 68 -1.94 -8.05 -9.89
CA SER A 68 -2.44 -8.83 -8.75
C SER A 68 -1.46 -8.91 -7.58
N ASN A 69 -0.17 -8.69 -7.83
CA ASN A 69 0.88 -8.71 -6.83
C ASN A 69 1.42 -7.33 -6.47
N ALA A 70 0.94 -6.27 -7.14
CA ALA A 70 1.48 -4.92 -7.03
C ALA A 70 1.43 -4.42 -5.58
N VAL A 71 0.30 -4.59 -4.90
CA VAL A 71 0.12 -4.19 -3.49
C VAL A 71 1.14 -4.83 -2.57
N ASP A 72 1.47 -6.11 -2.75
CA ASP A 72 2.47 -6.79 -1.93
C ASP A 72 3.91 -6.36 -2.27
N ILE A 73 4.19 -6.07 -3.54
CA ILE A 73 5.48 -5.49 -3.95
C ILE A 73 5.64 -4.11 -3.32
N LEU A 74 4.62 -3.26 -3.44
CA LEU A 74 4.59 -1.91 -2.91
C LEU A 74 4.86 -1.86 -1.40
N VAL A 75 4.21 -2.72 -0.61
CA VAL A 75 4.51 -2.84 0.82
C VAL A 75 5.95 -3.29 1.06
N GLY A 76 6.42 -4.31 0.33
CA GLY A 76 7.79 -4.80 0.48
C GLY A 76 8.86 -3.74 0.17
N LEU A 77 8.69 -3.01 -0.94
CA LEU A 77 9.60 -1.92 -1.32
C LEU A 77 9.55 -0.77 -0.30
N SER A 78 8.36 -0.41 0.19
CA SER A 78 8.20 0.61 1.24
C SER A 78 8.88 0.19 2.54
N THR A 79 8.79 -1.09 2.92
CA THR A 79 9.52 -1.61 4.08
C THR A 79 11.03 -1.45 3.94
N VAL A 80 11.60 -1.74 2.76
CA VAL A 80 13.04 -1.56 2.53
C VAL A 80 13.44 -0.10 2.80
N VAL A 81 12.67 0.86 2.27
CA VAL A 81 12.88 2.30 2.51
C VAL A 81 12.81 2.64 4.00
N PHE A 82 11.79 2.16 4.71
CA PHE A 82 11.64 2.48 6.14
C PHE A 82 12.74 1.88 7.00
N VAL A 83 13.20 0.67 6.68
CA VAL A 83 14.34 0.05 7.37
C VAL A 83 15.63 0.81 7.07
N SER A 84 15.87 1.23 5.83
CA SER A 84 17.11 1.93 5.45
C SER A 84 17.20 3.35 6.04
N LEU A 85 16.07 4.05 6.15
CA LEU A 85 16.03 5.40 6.73
C LEU A 85 15.96 5.41 8.27
N SER A 86 15.75 4.27 8.92
CA SER A 86 15.63 4.20 10.38
C SER A 86 17.01 4.15 11.04
N HIS A 87 17.40 5.20 11.77
CA HIS A 87 18.67 5.21 12.52
C HIS A 87 18.67 4.31 13.76
N ALA A 88 17.50 4.12 14.41
CA ALA A 88 17.41 3.30 15.61
C ALA A 88 17.16 1.82 15.28
N ASN A 89 17.99 0.93 15.83
CA ASN A 89 17.88 -0.52 15.60
C ASN A 89 16.49 -1.09 15.91
N TRP A 90 15.83 -0.59 16.97
CA TRP A 90 14.50 -1.05 17.34
C TRP A 90 13.43 -0.67 16.31
N LEU A 91 13.57 0.48 15.63
CA LEU A 91 12.67 0.90 14.54
C LEU A 91 12.86 0.01 13.31
N GLN A 92 14.10 -0.32 12.97
CA GLN A 92 14.38 -1.28 11.89
C GLN A 92 13.71 -2.64 12.15
N ILE A 93 13.85 -3.16 13.37
CA ILE A 93 13.21 -4.42 13.80
C ILE A 93 11.69 -4.30 13.76
N LEU A 94 11.12 -3.17 14.20
CA LEU A 94 9.68 -2.91 14.12
C LEU A 94 9.17 -2.99 12.68
N TRP A 95 9.82 -2.34 11.72
CA TRP A 95 9.41 -2.38 10.31
C TRP A 95 9.50 -3.78 9.71
N VAL A 96 10.55 -4.53 10.04
CA VAL A 96 10.72 -5.93 9.62
C VAL A 96 9.62 -6.82 10.21
N PHE A 97 9.29 -6.62 11.49
CA PHE A 97 8.21 -7.33 12.17
C PHE A 97 6.85 -7.01 11.52
N LEU A 98 6.57 -5.73 11.25
CA LEU A 98 5.34 -5.32 10.56
C LEU A 98 5.24 -5.93 9.16
N TYR A 99 6.35 -6.06 8.44
CA TYR A 99 6.37 -6.74 7.15
C TYR A 99 6.15 -8.25 7.27
N ALA A 100 6.69 -8.91 8.29
CA ALA A 100 6.35 -10.29 8.59
C ALA A 100 4.86 -10.47 8.92
N LEU A 101 4.29 -9.57 9.72
CA LEU A 101 2.86 -9.55 10.06
C LEU A 101 2.00 -9.39 8.79
N TRP A 102 2.41 -8.49 7.90
CA TRP A 102 1.78 -8.30 6.60
C TRP A 102 1.72 -9.60 5.80
N LEU A 103 2.87 -10.29 5.63
CA LEU A 103 2.97 -11.51 4.83
C LEU A 103 2.17 -12.68 5.43
N LEU A 104 2.14 -12.80 6.76
CA LEU A 104 1.52 -13.93 7.47
C LEU A 104 0.02 -13.76 7.71
N PHE A 105 -0.45 -12.54 7.98
CA PHE A 105 -1.81 -12.32 8.47
C PHE A 105 -2.68 -11.47 7.57
N ILE A 106 -2.13 -10.44 6.95
CA ILE A 106 -2.90 -9.46 6.17
C ILE A 106 -3.03 -9.96 4.72
N LYS A 107 -1.91 -10.21 4.05
CA LYS A 107 -1.84 -10.64 2.65
C LYS A 107 -2.67 -11.89 2.32
N PRO A 108 -2.71 -12.96 3.16
CA PRO A 108 -3.45 -14.17 2.79
C PRO A 108 -4.98 -14.01 2.79
N ARG A 109 -5.49 -12.89 3.32
CA ARG A 109 -6.92 -12.63 3.41
C ARG A 109 -7.45 -12.15 2.07
N SER A 110 -8.64 -12.63 1.69
CA SER A 110 -9.22 -12.38 0.36
C SER A 110 -10.67 -11.87 0.39
N THR A 111 -11.21 -11.52 1.57
CA THR A 111 -12.55 -10.89 1.61
C THR A 111 -12.44 -9.44 1.16
N GLU A 112 -13.52 -8.87 0.62
CA GLU A 112 -13.58 -7.48 0.14
C GLU A 112 -12.95 -6.47 1.10
N LEU A 113 -13.31 -6.53 2.38
CA LEU A 113 -12.74 -5.65 3.41
C LEU A 113 -11.22 -5.78 3.54
N TRP A 114 -10.70 -7.01 3.53
CA TRP A 114 -9.28 -7.28 3.69
C TRP A 114 -8.47 -6.89 2.45
N VAL A 115 -9.00 -7.15 1.25
CA VAL A 115 -8.40 -6.72 -0.01
C VAL A 115 -8.39 -5.18 -0.08
N GLY A 116 -9.48 -4.54 0.34
CA GLY A 116 -9.53 -3.08 0.41
C GLY A 116 -8.54 -2.50 1.42
N THR A 117 -8.40 -3.13 2.59
CA THR A 117 -7.43 -2.74 3.61
C THR A 117 -5.99 -2.94 3.12
N GLN A 118 -5.71 -4.03 2.40
CA GLN A 118 -4.41 -4.25 1.77
C GLN A 118 -4.06 -3.13 0.79
N ALA A 119 -4.99 -2.74 -0.08
CA ALA A 119 -4.79 -1.65 -1.04
C ALA A 119 -4.50 -0.31 -0.34
N LEU A 120 -5.25 0.01 0.71
CA LEU A 120 -5.09 1.26 1.45
C LEU A 120 -3.76 1.33 2.22
N ILE A 121 -3.38 0.24 2.92
CA ILE A 121 -2.08 0.15 3.61
C ILE A 121 -0.94 0.30 2.60
N ALA A 122 -1.00 -0.42 1.48
CA ALA A 122 0.03 -0.33 0.45
C ALA A 122 0.13 1.08 -0.15
N GLN A 123 -1.01 1.74 -0.41
CA GLN A 123 -1.03 3.13 -0.89
C GLN A 123 -0.34 4.05 0.11
N THR A 124 -0.75 4.03 1.38
CA THR A 124 -0.18 4.91 2.40
C THR A 124 1.32 4.65 2.60
N MET A 125 1.74 3.40 2.78
CA MET A 125 3.16 3.07 2.95
C MET A 125 3.99 3.52 1.74
N SER A 126 3.49 3.29 0.52
CA SER A 126 4.22 3.64 -0.70
C SER A 126 4.29 5.14 -0.92
N LEU A 127 3.22 5.89 -0.63
CA LEU A 127 3.25 7.35 -0.71
C LEU A 127 4.29 7.90 0.26
N VAL A 128 4.25 7.48 1.53
CA VAL A 128 5.24 7.93 2.52
C VAL A 128 6.66 7.57 2.09
N ALA A 129 6.90 6.34 1.63
CA ALA A 129 8.22 5.92 1.17
C ALA A 129 8.71 6.72 -0.06
N ILE A 130 7.85 6.97 -1.04
CA ILE A 130 8.19 7.76 -2.23
C ILE A 130 8.56 9.18 -1.85
N PHE A 131 7.74 9.86 -1.04
CA PHE A 131 8.04 11.24 -0.63
C PHE A 131 9.27 11.34 0.27
N LEU A 132 9.67 10.28 0.98
CA LEU A 132 10.90 10.29 1.78
C LEU A 132 12.18 10.14 0.93
N VAL A 133 12.11 9.39 -0.18
CA VAL A 133 13.29 9.09 -1.02
C VAL A 133 13.39 9.99 -2.24
N TRP A 134 12.26 10.57 -2.66
CA TRP A 134 12.12 11.31 -3.93
C TRP A 134 11.71 12.76 -3.68
N ASN A 135 12.12 13.35 -2.55
CA ASN A 135 11.82 14.75 -2.21
C ASN A 135 12.60 15.76 -3.09
N GLU A 136 13.82 15.42 -3.52
CA GLU A 136 14.70 16.29 -4.31
C GLU A 136 14.68 15.99 -5.82
N ALA A 137 14.04 14.91 -6.24
CA ALA A 137 14.08 14.48 -7.64
C ALA A 137 12.96 15.13 -8.48
N SER A 138 13.03 14.93 -9.81
CA SER A 138 12.15 15.60 -10.78
C SER A 138 10.67 15.52 -10.40
N GLU A 139 10.01 16.68 -10.36
CA GLU A 139 8.57 16.83 -10.13
C GLU A 139 7.76 15.87 -11.01
N THR A 140 8.06 15.85 -12.32
CA THR A 140 7.41 14.96 -13.29
C THR A 140 7.54 13.49 -12.86
N GLY A 141 8.75 13.09 -12.44
CA GLY A 141 9.02 11.74 -11.95
C GLY A 141 8.21 11.39 -10.71
N LEU A 142 8.15 12.30 -9.73
CA LEU A 142 7.39 12.14 -8.50
C LEU A 142 5.88 12.00 -8.79
N THR A 143 5.33 12.87 -9.65
CA THR A 143 3.93 12.82 -10.08
C THR A 143 3.59 11.50 -10.76
N PHE A 144 4.43 11.02 -11.68
CA PHE A 144 4.21 9.73 -12.35
C PHE A 144 4.35 8.53 -11.39
N ALA A 145 5.25 8.60 -10.43
CA ALA A 145 5.40 7.56 -9.41
C ALA A 145 4.15 7.46 -8.54
N VAL A 146 3.65 8.60 -8.03
CA VAL A 146 2.40 8.65 -7.24
C VAL A 146 1.21 8.17 -8.06
N TRP A 147 1.08 8.61 -9.32
CA TRP A 147 0.04 8.12 -10.23
C TRP A 147 0.08 6.58 -10.35
N THR A 148 1.26 6.01 -10.57
CA THR A 148 1.42 4.55 -10.76
C THR A 148 1.04 3.77 -9.50
N VAL A 149 1.52 4.21 -8.33
CA VAL A 149 1.22 3.58 -7.04
C VAL A 149 -0.27 3.61 -6.74
N THR A 150 -0.87 4.79 -6.85
CA THR A 150 -2.29 4.99 -6.52
C THR A 150 -3.20 4.29 -7.51
N TYR A 151 -2.83 4.24 -8.81
CA TYR A 151 -3.53 3.43 -9.81
C TYR A 151 -3.52 1.94 -9.44
N LEU A 152 -2.35 1.38 -9.11
CA LEU A 152 -2.24 -0.04 -8.78
C LEU A 152 -3.02 -0.40 -7.51
N CYS A 153 -2.96 0.45 -6.49
CA CYS A 153 -3.73 0.27 -5.26
C CYS A 153 -5.24 0.40 -5.51
N ALA A 154 -5.69 1.42 -6.26
CA ALA A 154 -7.09 1.59 -6.61
C ALA A 154 -7.62 0.41 -7.46
N ARG A 155 -6.83 -0.10 -8.41
CA ARG A 155 -7.20 -1.30 -9.18
C ARG A 155 -7.33 -2.54 -8.31
N HIS A 156 -6.46 -2.68 -7.31
CA HIS A 156 -6.55 -3.79 -6.36
C HIS A 156 -7.80 -3.68 -5.47
N PHE A 157 -8.08 -2.49 -4.94
CA PHE A 157 -9.29 -2.21 -4.16
C PHE A 157 -10.56 -2.49 -4.97
N LEU A 158 -10.71 -1.84 -6.13
CA LEU A 158 -11.91 -1.94 -6.97
C LEU A 158 -12.06 -3.32 -7.63
N GLY A 159 -10.97 -4.09 -7.73
CA GLY A 159 -11.00 -5.47 -8.20
C GLY A 159 -11.67 -6.41 -7.20
N ALA A 160 -11.82 -6.02 -5.93
CA ALA A 160 -12.47 -6.84 -4.92
C ALA A 160 -14.01 -6.86 -5.05
N PHE A 161 -14.59 -5.84 -5.69
CA PHE A 161 -16.04 -5.63 -5.79
C PHE A 161 -16.59 -5.93 -7.19
N ASP A 162 -15.79 -6.57 -8.06
CA ASP A 162 -16.15 -6.91 -9.45
C ASP A 162 -16.78 -5.75 -10.26
N GLU A 163 -16.34 -4.52 -9.99
CA GLU A 163 -16.91 -3.30 -10.55
C GLU A 163 -16.73 -3.21 -12.09
N ALA A 164 -17.82 -2.99 -12.83
CA ALA A 164 -17.83 -2.98 -14.30
C ALA A 164 -16.84 -1.94 -14.88
N MET A 165 -16.74 -0.77 -14.24
CA MET A 165 -15.83 0.31 -14.62
C MET A 165 -14.60 0.43 -13.71
N SER A 166 -14.18 -0.66 -13.07
CA SER A 166 -13.02 -0.70 -12.15
C SER A 166 -11.73 -0.07 -12.72
N ARG A 167 -11.52 -0.16 -14.05
CA ARG A 167 -10.39 0.51 -14.71
C ARG A 167 -10.52 2.03 -14.75
N GLY A 168 -11.69 2.53 -15.17
CA GLY A 168 -11.94 3.96 -15.31
C GLY A 168 -11.85 4.66 -13.96
N SER A 169 -12.49 4.10 -12.93
CA SER A 169 -12.46 4.65 -11.58
C SER A 169 -11.04 4.67 -10.98
N ALA A 170 -10.22 3.66 -11.25
CA ALA A 170 -8.83 3.67 -10.82
C ALA A 170 -7.98 4.74 -11.52
N TYR A 171 -8.24 5.03 -12.80
CA TYR A 171 -7.58 6.14 -13.49
C TYR A 171 -7.97 7.49 -12.90
N VAL A 172 -9.25 7.70 -12.57
CA VAL A 172 -9.70 8.94 -11.92
C VAL A 172 -9.05 9.11 -10.55
N TRP A 173 -8.99 8.03 -9.76
CA TRP A 173 -8.31 8.03 -8.45
C TRP A 173 -6.83 8.41 -8.59
N ALA A 174 -6.13 7.77 -9.52
CA ALA A 174 -4.71 8.03 -9.75
C ALA A 174 -4.44 9.42 -10.30
N PHE A 175 -5.28 9.90 -11.22
CA PHE A 175 -5.19 11.24 -11.78
C PHE A 175 -5.37 12.31 -10.70
N PHE A 176 -6.37 12.16 -9.82
CA PHE A 176 -6.55 13.06 -8.69
C PHE A 176 -5.31 13.09 -7.79
N ALA A 177 -4.76 11.91 -7.46
CA ALA A 177 -3.57 11.82 -6.62
C ALA A 177 -2.32 12.46 -7.26
N ALA A 178 -2.16 12.26 -8.58
CA ALA A 178 -1.08 12.85 -9.36
C ALA A 178 -1.21 14.37 -9.44
N ALA A 179 -2.40 14.89 -9.72
CA ALA A 179 -2.67 16.32 -9.78
C ALA A 179 -2.42 17.00 -8.42
N LEU A 180 -2.86 16.38 -7.32
CA LEU A 180 -2.57 16.89 -5.99
C LEU A 180 -1.07 16.86 -5.69
N THR A 181 -0.37 15.78 -6.07
CA THR A 181 1.08 15.69 -5.88
C THR A 181 1.83 16.76 -6.65
N TRP A 182 1.47 16.99 -7.92
CA TRP A 182 2.06 18.03 -8.77
C TRP A 182 1.80 19.45 -8.22
N LEU A 183 0.62 19.70 -7.65
CA LEU A 183 0.36 20.97 -7.00
C LEU A 183 1.19 21.11 -5.71
N SER A 184 1.24 20.05 -4.89
CA SER A 184 1.96 20.05 -3.63
C SER A 184 3.48 19.95 -3.76
N SER A 185 4.05 19.54 -4.90
CA SER A 185 5.51 19.52 -5.10
C SER A 185 6.12 20.92 -5.09
N HIS A 186 5.35 21.93 -5.49
CA HIS A 186 5.78 23.33 -5.45
C HIS A 186 5.87 23.89 -4.02
N TRP A 187 5.10 23.33 -3.08
CA TRP A 187 5.08 23.68 -1.66
C TRP A 187 5.06 22.41 -0.81
N LEU A 188 6.10 21.59 -0.95
CA LEU A 188 6.13 20.27 -0.33
C LEU A 188 6.44 20.37 1.16
N LEU A 189 5.41 20.22 1.99
CA LEU A 189 5.52 20.28 3.44
C LEU A 189 5.66 18.90 4.07
N TYR A 190 6.41 18.82 5.17
CA TYR A 190 6.62 17.60 5.95
C TYR A 190 6.20 17.80 7.41
N TYR A 191 5.51 16.82 7.97
CA TYR A 191 5.29 16.69 9.40
C TYR A 191 6.17 15.55 9.91
N LYS A 192 7.40 15.89 10.31
CA LYS A 192 8.47 14.91 10.59
C LYS A 192 8.73 14.04 9.34
N ALA A 193 8.48 12.74 9.42
CA ALA A 193 8.75 11.79 8.35
C ALA A 193 7.58 11.59 7.36
N ILE A 194 6.50 12.37 7.48
CA ILE A 194 5.30 12.20 6.65
C ILE A 194 5.05 13.47 5.85
N SER A 195 5.03 13.37 4.53
CA SER A 195 4.67 14.49 3.67
C SER A 195 3.18 14.82 3.76
N GLN A 196 2.87 16.10 3.67
CA GLN A 196 1.50 16.61 3.65
C GLN A 196 0.64 15.95 2.54
N PRO A 197 1.08 15.86 1.26
CA PRO A 197 0.29 15.17 0.23
C PRO A 197 0.04 13.69 0.55
N ALA A 198 0.99 12.96 1.15
CA ALA A 198 0.75 11.57 1.56
C ALA A 198 -0.35 11.45 2.62
N LEU A 199 -0.39 12.37 3.60
CA LEU A 199 -1.45 12.42 4.61
C LEU A 199 -2.81 12.74 3.97
N ILE A 200 -2.90 13.78 3.15
CA ILE A 200 -4.15 14.18 2.49
C ILE A 200 -4.70 13.04 1.64
N LEU A 201 -3.86 12.42 0.80
CA LEU A 201 -4.26 11.29 -0.05
C LEU A 201 -4.66 10.06 0.76
N THR A 202 -4.03 9.83 1.90
CA THR A 202 -4.40 8.75 2.82
C THR A 202 -5.79 9.00 3.41
N VAL A 203 -6.04 10.19 3.95
CA VAL A 203 -7.33 10.54 4.57
C VAL A 203 -8.46 10.46 3.55
N ILE A 204 -8.27 11.04 2.36
CA ILE A 204 -9.26 10.99 1.27
C ILE A 204 -9.46 9.53 0.82
N GLY A 205 -8.37 8.80 0.57
CA GLY A 205 -8.41 7.42 0.11
C GLY A 205 -9.15 6.49 1.06
N TYR A 206 -8.82 6.53 2.35
CA TYR A 206 -9.50 5.75 3.39
C TYR A 206 -10.98 6.13 3.52
N SER A 207 -11.31 7.43 3.51
CA SER A 207 -12.69 7.89 3.63
C SER A 207 -13.55 7.44 2.45
N MET A 208 -13.02 7.60 1.22
CA MET A 208 -13.70 7.17 0.00
C MET A 208 -13.85 5.65 -0.07
N ALA A 209 -12.80 4.90 0.23
CA ALA A 209 -12.84 3.44 0.24
C ALA A 209 -13.80 2.89 1.31
N ALA A 210 -13.82 3.47 2.51
CA ALA A 210 -14.74 3.09 3.57
C ALA A 210 -16.20 3.36 3.17
N MET A 211 -16.50 4.54 2.61
CA MET A 211 -17.82 4.86 2.10
C MET A 211 -18.24 3.89 0.98
N TYR A 212 -17.33 3.61 0.04
CA TYR A 212 -17.59 2.68 -1.07
C TYR A 212 -17.87 1.26 -0.56
N TYR A 213 -17.06 0.74 0.37
CA TYR A 213 -17.30 -0.56 1.00
C TYR A 213 -18.64 -0.62 1.74
N LEU A 214 -18.98 0.44 2.51
CA LEU A 214 -20.26 0.51 3.21
C LEU A 214 -21.44 0.61 2.25
N GLN A 215 -21.27 1.26 1.10
CA GLN A 215 -22.29 1.33 0.07
C GLN A 215 -22.51 -0.06 -0.55
N HIS A 216 -21.44 -0.78 -0.88
CA HIS A 216 -21.52 -2.10 -1.48
C HIS A 216 -22.08 -3.18 -0.53
N THR A 217 -22.00 -2.94 0.78
CA THR A 217 -22.56 -3.82 1.80
C THR A 217 -23.92 -3.37 2.32
N ASP A 218 -24.58 -2.41 1.65
CA ASP A 218 -25.88 -1.80 2.02
C ASP A 218 -25.92 -1.22 3.45
N ARG A 219 -24.76 -0.83 3.99
CA ARG A 219 -24.59 -0.26 5.33
C ARG A 219 -24.44 1.26 5.32
N LEU A 220 -24.29 1.89 4.16
CA LEU A 220 -24.10 3.33 4.04
C LEU A 220 -25.42 4.11 4.19
N LYS A 221 -25.75 4.48 5.44
CA LYS A 221 -26.86 5.39 5.73
C LYS A 221 -26.49 6.85 5.41
N LYS A 222 -27.48 7.69 5.09
CA LYS A 222 -27.29 9.13 4.80
C LYS A 222 -26.51 9.87 5.91
N GLY A 223 -26.79 9.55 7.17
CA GLY A 223 -26.09 10.14 8.33
C GLY A 223 -24.61 9.75 8.38
N VAL A 224 -24.31 8.47 8.20
CA VAL A 224 -22.93 7.93 8.19
C VAL A 224 -22.13 8.55 7.03
N ARG A 225 -22.72 8.65 5.84
CA ARG A 225 -22.09 9.33 4.70
C ARG A 225 -21.71 10.78 5.03
N ARG A 226 -22.62 11.53 5.66
CA ARG A 226 -22.34 12.91 6.09
C ARG A 226 -21.20 12.96 7.11
N GLN A 227 -21.17 12.04 8.08
CA GLN A 227 -20.09 11.96 9.08
C GLN A 227 -18.73 11.73 8.42
N PHE A 228 -18.61 10.76 7.50
CA PHE A 228 -17.36 10.52 6.77
C PHE A 228 -16.92 11.73 5.95
N VAL A 229 -17.83 12.37 5.21
CA VAL A 229 -17.51 13.56 4.41
C VAL A 229 -17.08 14.72 5.30
N LEU A 230 -17.81 15.00 6.39
CA LEU A 230 -17.47 16.08 7.31
C LEU A 230 -16.13 15.84 8.01
N LEU A 231 -15.86 14.60 8.43
CA LEU A 231 -14.58 14.24 9.04
C LEU A 231 -13.43 14.38 8.04
N MET A 232 -13.60 13.88 6.81
CA MET A 232 -12.61 14.02 5.74
C MET A 232 -12.29 15.49 5.47
N VAL A 233 -13.32 16.34 5.30
CA VAL A 233 -13.16 17.78 5.09
C VAL A 233 -12.50 18.44 6.29
N ALA A 234 -12.93 18.13 7.52
CA ALA A 234 -12.35 18.70 8.73
C ALA A 234 -10.86 18.37 8.87
N ILE A 235 -10.46 17.11 8.62
CA ILE A 235 -9.06 16.70 8.69
C ILE A 235 -8.24 17.40 7.60
N VAL A 236 -8.72 17.45 6.37
CA VAL A 236 -8.01 18.11 5.26
C VAL A 236 -7.86 19.62 5.54
N LEU A 237 -8.92 20.29 5.99
CA LEU A 237 -8.85 21.70 6.37
C LEU A 237 -7.93 21.94 7.55
N PHE A 238 -7.95 21.06 8.56
CA PHE A 238 -7.02 21.16 9.69
C PHE A 238 -5.57 21.09 9.21
N ILE A 239 -5.25 20.11 8.35
CA ILE A 239 -3.93 19.99 7.75
C ILE A 239 -3.57 21.28 7.00
N LEU A 240 -4.44 21.81 6.14
CA LEU A 240 -4.12 22.99 5.33
C LEU A 240 -3.98 24.28 6.15
N VAL A 241 -4.87 24.52 7.13
CA VAL A 241 -4.89 25.78 7.91
C VAL A 241 -3.75 25.83 8.93
N PHE A 242 -3.44 24.71 9.57
CA PHE A 242 -2.40 24.64 10.60
C PHE A 242 -1.03 24.22 10.04
N SER A 243 -0.91 24.14 8.71
CA SER A 243 0.40 23.98 8.07
C SER A 243 1.22 25.24 8.22
N ASP A 244 2.51 25.07 8.49
CA ASP A 244 3.45 26.17 8.43
C ASP A 244 3.80 26.45 6.96
N TRP A 245 3.16 27.49 6.41
CA TRP A 245 3.41 27.96 5.05
C TRP A 245 4.53 29.01 4.99
N SER A 246 5.15 29.36 6.13
CA SER A 246 6.13 30.44 6.22
C SER A 246 7.50 30.10 5.62
N GLY A 247 7.71 28.83 5.22
CA GLY A 247 8.84 28.45 4.36
C GLY A 247 10.18 28.26 5.07
N GLU A 248 10.20 28.07 6.40
CA GLU A 248 11.41 27.55 7.05
C GLU A 248 11.58 26.07 6.67
N ILE A 249 12.36 25.87 5.62
CA ILE A 249 12.83 24.57 5.14
C ILE A 249 13.66 23.95 6.28
N ILE A 250 13.13 22.92 6.93
CA ILE A 250 13.92 22.03 7.81
C ILE A 250 14.71 21.07 6.93
#